data_AF-A0A7Y1SZV0-F1
#
_entry.id   AF-A0A7Y1SZV0-F1
#
_cell.length_a   1.000
_cell.length_b   1.000
_cell.length_c   1.000
_cell.angle_alpha   90.00
_cell.angle_beta   90.00
_cell.angle_gamma   90.00
#
_symmetry.space_group_name_H-M   'P 1'
#
loop_
_entity.id
_entity.type
_entity.pdbx_description
1 polymer ?
#
loop_
_entity_poly.entity_id
_entity_poly.type
_entity_poly.pdbx_seq_one_letter_code
_entity_poly.pdbx_strand_id
1 'polypeptide(L)'
;MSFFIDTTYRSNDTELMDDFSMEGDLLRDTLDKLGSINKWLGGNKITIDGVEKLLENQPKDKQYTIIDLGCGHGDILRLIAEFGRKKGYTLKLRGIDA
;
A
#
# COMPACT_ATOMS: atom_id res chain seq x y z
N MET A 1 32.31 12.89 1.20
CA MET A 1 31.40 11.85 0.66
C MET A 1 30.47 12.52 -0.32
N SER A 2 30.27 11.94 -1.51
CA SER A 2 29.27 12.43 -2.47
C SER A 2 27.88 12.42 -1.83
N PHE A 3 27.09 13.47 -2.05
CA PHE A 3 25.69 13.53 -1.58
C PHE A 3 24.77 12.58 -2.34
N PHE A 4 25.20 12.09 -3.51
CA PHE A 4 24.41 11.23 -4.38
C PHE A 4 25.04 9.84 -4.45
N ILE A 5 24.20 8.83 -4.25
CA ILE A 5 24.52 7.41 -4.45
C ILE A 5 24.52 7.16 -5.97
N ASP A 6 25.52 6.42 -6.47
CA ASP A 6 25.52 5.96 -7.85
C ASP A 6 24.45 4.86 -8.02
N THR A 7 23.40 5.17 -8.78
CA THR A 7 22.30 4.26 -9.08
C THR A 7 22.35 3.72 -10.51
N THR A 8 23.51 3.79 -11.18
CA THR A 8 23.69 3.30 -12.56
C THR A 8 23.47 1.80 -12.67
N TYR A 9 23.85 1.06 -11.62
CA TYR A 9 23.64 -0.38 -11.51
C TYR A 9 22.81 -0.69 -10.26
N ARG A 10 22.02 -1.76 -10.33
CA ARG A 10 21.30 -2.30 -9.17
C ARG A 10 22.32 -2.67 -8.09
N SER A 11 22.06 -2.28 -6.84
CA SER A 11 22.87 -2.72 -5.71
C SER A 11 22.68 -4.22 -5.47
N ASN A 12 23.76 -4.90 -5.06
CA ASN A 12 23.73 -6.29 -4.58
C ASN A 12 23.72 -6.35 -3.05
N ASP A 13 23.66 -5.20 -2.37
CA ASP A 13 23.51 -5.15 -0.92
C ASP A 13 22.15 -5.75 -0.52
N THR A 14 22.10 -6.39 0.64
CA THR A 14 20.86 -6.93 1.20
C THR A 14 19.85 -5.80 1.45
N GLU A 15 18.61 -6.01 1.02
CA GLU A 15 17.52 -5.07 1.29
C GLU A 15 17.18 -5.10 2.78
N LEU A 16 17.19 -3.92 3.41
CA LEU A 16 16.96 -3.81 4.86
C LEU A 16 15.55 -4.27 5.26
N MET A 17 14.54 -4.09 4.39
CA MET A 17 13.17 -4.52 4.65
C MET A 17 12.96 -6.03 4.55
N ASP A 18 13.89 -6.76 3.92
CA ASP A 18 13.83 -8.23 3.86
C ASP A 18 14.30 -8.87 5.18
N ASP A 19 14.76 -8.08 6.16
CA ASP A 19 15.09 -8.55 7.50
C ASP A 19 13.83 -8.67 8.37
N PHE A 20 13.29 -9.90 8.46
CA PHE A 20 12.14 -10.21 9.30
C PHE A 20 12.38 -10.09 10.81
N SER A 21 13.61 -9.81 11.25
CA SER A 21 13.86 -9.43 12.65
C SER A 21 13.56 -7.95 12.92
N MET A 22 13.31 -7.14 11.89
CA MET A 22 12.89 -5.76 12.05
C MET A 22 11.48 -5.70 12.65
N GLU A 23 11.37 -5.18 13.86
CA GLU A 23 10.11 -5.10 14.58
C GLU A 23 9.99 -3.82 15.44
N GLY A 24 8.84 -3.66 16.09
CA GLY A 24 8.60 -2.56 17.03
C GLY A 24 8.62 -1.17 16.38
N ASP A 25 9.23 -0.22 17.08
CA ASP A 25 9.19 1.20 16.70
C ASP A 25 9.92 1.48 15.38
N LEU A 26 11.01 0.76 15.09
CA LEU A 26 11.77 0.93 13.84
C LEU A 26 10.93 0.53 12.63
N LEU A 27 10.28 -0.64 12.68
CA LEU A 27 9.41 -1.11 11.61
C LEU A 27 8.25 -0.13 11.40
N ARG A 28 7.62 0.31 12.49
CA ARG A 28 6.50 1.23 12.43
C ARG A 28 6.88 2.58 11.82
N ASP A 29 7.96 3.19 12.29
CA ASP A 29 8.47 4.46 11.75
C ASP A 29 8.85 4.34 10.27
N THR A 30 9.46 3.22 9.87
CA THR A 30 9.77 2.92 8.47
C THR A 30 8.50 2.84 7.63
N LEU A 31 7.49 2.09 8.07
CA LEU A 31 6.21 1.96 7.38
C LEU A 31 5.44 3.28 7.31
N ASP A 32 5.43 4.08 8.37
CA ASP A 32 4.78 5.41 8.40
C ASP A 32 5.45 6.38 7.41
N LYS A 33 6.78 6.33 7.29
CA LYS A 33 7.55 7.09 6.29
C LYS A 33 7.21 6.63 4.87
N LEU A 34 7.17 5.33 4.62
CA LEU A 34 6.78 4.78 3.32
C LEU A 34 5.35 5.18 2.95
N GLY A 35 4.40 5.09 3.88
CA GLY A 35 3.02 5.55 3.68
C GLY A 35 2.95 7.03 3.31
N SER A 36 3.75 7.86 4.00
CA SER A 36 3.88 9.29 3.68
C SER A 36 4.45 9.52 2.27
N ILE A 37 5.52 8.82 1.90
CA ILE A 37 6.12 8.91 0.55
C ILE A 37 5.13 8.47 -0.52
N ASN A 38 4.46 7.33 -0.36
CA ASN A 38 3.47 6.80 -1.30
C ASN A 38 2.30 7.76 -1.50
N LYS A 39 1.86 8.44 -0.44
CA LYS A 39 0.86 9.50 -0.52
C LYS A 39 1.34 10.67 -1.36
N TRP A 40 2.58 11.14 -1.14
CA TRP A 40 3.14 12.31 -1.81
C TRP A 40 3.45 12.06 -3.29
N LEU A 41 3.97 10.88 -3.61
CA LEU A 41 4.28 10.47 -4.99
C LEU A 41 3.03 10.04 -5.77
N GLY A 42 1.84 10.08 -5.15
CA GLY A 42 0.56 9.82 -5.81
C GLY A 42 0.18 8.34 -5.94
N GLY A 43 0.95 7.41 -5.36
CA GLY A 43 0.66 5.97 -5.39
C GLY A 43 -0.74 5.64 -4.87
N ASN A 44 -1.15 6.30 -3.78
CA ASN A 44 -2.48 6.13 -3.21
C ASN A 44 -3.60 6.47 -4.20
N LYS A 45 -3.43 7.56 -4.96
CA LYS A 45 -4.41 7.98 -5.96
C LYS A 45 -4.52 6.96 -7.09
N ILE A 46 -3.38 6.48 -7.59
CA ILE A 46 -3.34 5.51 -8.69
C ILE A 46 -4.10 4.24 -8.30
N THR A 47 -3.89 3.73 -7.09
CA THR A 47 -4.58 2.52 -6.62
C THR A 47 -6.09 2.74 -6.47
N ILE A 48 -6.52 3.87 -5.90
CA ILE A 48 -7.95 4.18 -5.77
C ILE A 48 -8.62 4.35 -7.14
N ASP A 49 -7.97 5.04 -8.08
CA ASP A 49 -8.48 5.19 -9.45
C ASP A 49 -8.57 3.82 -10.15
N GLY A 50 -7.64 2.90 -9.89
CA GLY A 50 -7.68 1.52 -10.38
C GLY A 50 -8.84 0.72 -9.79
N VAL A 51 -9.05 0.79 -8.48
CA VAL A 51 -10.18 0.14 -7.80
C VAL A 51 -11.52 0.71 -8.29
N GLU A 52 -11.60 2.03 -8.49
CA GLU A 52 -12.80 2.68 -9.05
C GLU A 52 -13.15 2.13 -10.44
N LYS A 53 -12.16 2.02 -11.33
CA LYS A 53 -12.35 1.44 -12.66
C LYS A 53 -12.81 -0.02 -12.62
N LEU A 54 -12.27 -0.82 -11.71
CA LEU A 54 -12.66 -2.23 -11.56
C LEU A 54 -14.08 -2.40 -11.03
N LEU A 55 -14.53 -1.48 -10.17
CA LEU A 55 -15.87 -1.49 -9.59
C LEU A 55 -16.89 -0.71 -10.44
N GLU A 56 -16.46 -0.01 -11.48
CA GLU A 56 -17.33 0.70 -12.39
C GLU A 56 -18.38 -0.24 -12.99
N ASN A 57 -19.64 0.18 -12.96
CA ASN A 57 -20.81 -0.61 -13.41
C ASN A 57 -21.04 -1.95 -12.71
N GLN A 58 -20.29 -2.23 -11.62
CA GLN A 58 -20.51 -3.42 -10.82
C GLN A 58 -21.72 -3.26 -9.88
N PRO A 59 -22.54 -4.31 -9.67
CA PRO A 59 -23.68 -4.26 -8.76
C PRO A 59 -23.30 -3.90 -7.31
N LYS A 60 -24.03 -2.95 -6.71
CA LYS A 60 -23.74 -2.46 -5.34
C LYS A 60 -24.32 -3.33 -4.22
N ASP A 61 -25.26 -4.19 -4.55
CA ASP A 61 -25.90 -5.16 -3.66
C ASP A 61 -25.01 -6.39 -3.36
N LYS A 62 -23.87 -6.51 -4.05
CA LYS A 62 -22.88 -7.58 -3.85
C LYS A 62 -21.75 -7.14 -2.94
N GLN A 63 -21.17 -8.12 -2.25
CA GLN A 63 -19.91 -7.96 -1.53
C GLN A 63 -18.73 -8.31 -2.44
N TYR A 64 -17.76 -7.41 -2.53
CA TYR A 64 -16.49 -7.65 -3.23
C TYR A 64 -15.37 -7.89 -2.22
N THR A 65 -14.48 -8.84 -2.51
CA THR A 65 -13.30 -9.09 -1.68
C THR A 65 -12.05 -8.56 -2.38
N ILE A 66 -11.25 -7.76 -1.68
CA ILE A 66 -9.95 -7.26 -2.14
C ILE A 66 -8.88 -7.77 -1.17
N ILE A 67 -7.82 -8.33 -1.73
CA ILE A 67 -6.65 -8.83 -1.00
C ILE A 67 -5.46 -7.96 -1.39
N ASP A 68 -4.73 -7.48 -0.39
CA ASP A 68 -3.49 -6.72 -0.55
C ASP A 68 -2.32 -7.55 0.02
N LEU A 69 -1.33 -7.83 -0.83
CA LEU A 69 -0.18 -8.68 -0.53
C LEU A 69 1.06 -7.79 -0.36
N GLY A 70 1.70 -7.84 0.81
CA GLY A 70 2.67 -6.82 1.21
C GLY A 70 1.97 -5.52 1.59
N CYS A 71 0.94 -5.61 2.43
CA CYS A 71 0.07 -4.49 2.78
C CYS A 71 0.73 -3.45 3.71
N GLY A 72 1.94 -3.73 4.20
CA GLY A 72 2.62 -3.04 5.29
C GLY A 72 1.69 -2.89 6.48
N HIS A 73 1.62 -1.67 7.00
CA HIS A 73 0.68 -1.32 8.06
C HIS A 73 -0.77 -1.12 7.59
N GLY A 74 -1.11 -1.39 6.32
CA GLY A 74 -2.48 -1.46 5.79
C GLY A 74 -3.06 -0.13 5.29
N ASP A 75 -2.23 0.84 4.94
CA ASP A 75 -2.68 2.18 4.56
C ASP A 75 -3.60 2.21 3.34
N ILE A 76 -3.25 1.45 2.31
CA ILE A 76 -4.05 1.45 1.10
C ILE A 76 -5.41 0.78 1.32
N LEU A 77 -5.47 -0.27 2.14
CA LEU A 77 -6.73 -0.91 2.53
C LEU A 77 -7.65 0.05 3.28
N ARG A 78 -7.13 0.93 4.14
CA ARG A 78 -7.94 1.97 4.81
C ARG A 78 -8.55 2.94 3.80
N LEU A 79 -7.76 3.38 2.82
CA LEU A 79 -8.22 4.29 1.76
C LEU A 79 -9.28 3.62 0.87
N ILE A 80 -9.08 2.35 0.51
CA ILE A 80 -10.06 1.55 -0.24
C ILE A 80 -11.35 1.39 0.56
N ALA A 81 -11.26 1.18 1.87
CA ALA A 81 -12.43 1.07 2.74
C ALA A 81 -13.24 2.37 2.75
N GLU A 82 -12.58 3.52 2.86
CA GLU A 82 -13.22 4.84 2.78
C GLU A 82 -13.86 5.09 1.42
N PHE A 83 -13.13 4.79 0.34
CA PHE A 83 -13.64 4.87 -1.03
C PHE A 83 -14.92 4.02 -1.21
N GLY A 84 -14.86 2.75 -0.80
CA GLY A 84 -15.99 1.82 -0.90
C GLY A 84 -17.22 2.32 -0.15
N ARG A 85 -17.04 2.76 1.11
CA ARG A 85 -18.11 3.36 1.92
C ARG A 85 -18.71 4.59 1.24
N LYS A 86 -17.87 5.49 0.71
CA LYS A 86 -18.32 6.72 0.04
C LYS A 86 -19.10 6.45 -1.25
N LYS A 87 -18.75 5.38 -1.98
CA LYS A 87 -19.38 5.01 -3.25
C LYS A 87 -20.55 4.03 -3.10
N GLY A 88 -20.78 3.53 -1.88
CA GLY A 88 -21.86 2.59 -1.57
C GLY A 88 -21.56 1.15 -1.97
N TYR A 89 -20.29 0.74 -1.98
CA TYR A 89 -19.88 -0.65 -2.17
C TYR A 89 -19.68 -1.33 -0.82
N THR A 90 -20.11 -2.59 -0.71
CA THR A 90 -19.76 -3.47 0.40
C THR A 90 -18.45 -4.18 0.09
N LEU A 91 -17.36 -3.77 0.74
CA LEU A 91 -16.03 -4.33 0.51
C LEU A 91 -15.59 -5.18 1.71
N LYS A 92 -15.08 -6.38 1.44
CA LYS A 92 -14.33 -7.22 2.37
C LYS A 92 -12.85 -7.10 2.06
N LEU A 93 -12.09 -6.54 2.99
CA LEU A 93 -10.69 -6.21 2.78
C LEU A 93 -9.81 -7.13 3.60
N ARG A 94 -8.75 -7.68 3.00
CA ARG A 94 -7.76 -8.52 3.67
C ARG A 94 -6.35 -8.04 3.32
N GLY A 95 -5.55 -7.75 4.33
CA GLY A 95 -4.11 -7.57 4.19
C GLY A 95 -3.39 -8.84 4.57
N ILE A 96 -2.34 -9.18 3.82
CA ILE A 96 -1.41 -10.25 4.15
C ILE A 96 -0.01 -9.65 4.04
N ASP A 97 0.74 -9.69 5.12
CA ASP A 97 2.15 -9.30 5.19
C ASP A 97 2.94 -10.34 6.00
N ALA A 98 4.25 -10.31 5.82
CA ALA A 98 5.19 -11.25 6.44
C ALA A 98 5.46 -10.95 7.92
#